data_AF-A0A1D6FII9-F1
#
_entry.id   AF-A0A1D6FII9-F1
#
_cell.length_a   1.000
_cell.length_b   1.000
_cell.length_c   1.000
_cell.angle_alpha   90.00
_cell.angle_beta   90.00
_cell.angle_gamma   90.00
#
_symmetry.space_group_name_H-M   'P 1'
#
loop_
_entity.id
_entity.type
_entity.pdbx_description
1 polymer ?
#
loop_
_entity_poly.entity_id
_entity_poly.type
_entity_poly.pdbx_seq_one_letter_code
_entity_poly.pdbx_strand_id
1 'polypeptide(L)'
;MKEQANAPDDLPPQLLFAHQVPIKWPKNRDVVWKANIPHTHLAKEKSDQNWMVEAGEKIKFPGGGTHFHHGADKYISNIANMLNFKDNNINNEGMLRTVLDVGCGVASFGGYLLSSNVIAMSLAPNDVLQNQIQFALERGIPAYLGVLGTKRLPYPSRSFELAHCSRCRIDWLQRDGILLLELDRWSLGAC
;
A
#
# COMPACT_ATOMS: atom_id res chain seq x y z
N MET A 1 -34.72 26.93 24.29
CA MET A 1 -34.63 26.00 23.14
C MET A 1 -33.15 25.77 22.89
N LYS A 2 -32.70 24.56 23.19
CA LYS A 2 -31.36 24.00 22.93
C LYS A 2 -31.23 23.70 21.44
N GLU A 3 -30.08 23.56 20.78
CA GLU A 3 -28.66 23.88 21.01
C GLU A 3 -28.03 23.48 19.66
N GLN A 4 -27.27 24.39 19.05
CA GLN A 4 -26.58 24.12 17.78
C GLN A 4 -25.44 23.14 18.05
N ALA A 5 -25.38 22.04 17.29
CA ALA A 5 -24.28 21.09 17.36
C ALA A 5 -22.98 21.77 16.90
N ASN A 6 -22.06 21.96 17.85
CA ASN A 6 -20.71 22.45 17.61
C ASN A 6 -19.88 21.42 16.81
N ALA A 7 -18.95 21.95 16.01
CA ALA A 7 -17.90 21.22 15.35
C ALA A 7 -17.05 20.42 16.36
N PRO A 8 -16.43 19.29 15.98
CA PRO A 8 -15.60 18.52 16.88
C PRO A 8 -14.25 19.22 17.10
N ASP A 9 -14.17 20.03 18.15
CA ASP A 9 -12.95 20.65 18.70
C ASP A 9 -12.16 19.70 19.65
N ASP A 10 -12.35 18.38 19.56
CA ASP A 10 -11.74 17.42 20.50
C ASP A 10 -10.60 16.57 19.88
N LEU A 11 -9.72 17.20 19.08
CA LEU A 11 -8.41 16.60 18.79
C LEU A 11 -7.41 17.05 19.87
N PRO A 12 -6.84 16.14 20.67
CA PRO A 12 -5.95 16.53 21.76
C PRO A 12 -4.74 17.33 21.24
N PRO A 13 -4.29 18.39 21.95
CA PRO A 13 -3.26 19.34 21.48
C PRO A 13 -1.87 18.74 21.19
N GLN A 14 -1.67 17.44 21.40
CA GLN A 14 -0.40 16.75 21.16
C GLN A 14 -0.17 16.40 19.68
N LEU A 15 -1.17 16.57 18.80
CA LEU A 15 -1.07 16.18 17.38
C LEU A 15 -0.33 17.16 16.47
N LEU A 16 -0.02 18.39 16.91
CA LEU A 16 0.58 19.42 16.03
C LEU A 16 2.11 19.54 16.15
N PHE A 17 2.76 18.92 17.14
CA PHE A 17 4.20 19.11 17.41
C PHE A 17 5.08 17.86 17.29
N ALA A 18 4.51 16.69 16.95
CA ALA A 18 5.28 15.42 16.90
C ALA A 18 5.54 14.87 15.48
N HIS A 19 4.93 15.46 14.43
CA HIS A 19 5.13 15.00 13.06
C HIS A 19 6.41 15.61 12.45
N GLN A 20 7.34 14.76 12.06
CA GLN A 20 8.57 15.14 11.38
C GLN A 20 8.35 15.23 9.87
N VAL A 21 9.12 16.09 9.20
CA VAL A 21 9.14 16.16 7.72
C VAL A 21 9.52 14.79 7.16
N PRO A 22 8.70 14.20 6.26
CA PRO A 22 8.98 12.89 5.69
C PRO A 22 10.36 12.83 5.05
N ILE A 23 11.01 11.68 5.21
CA ILE A 23 12.29 11.41 4.54
C ILE A 23 12.07 11.52 3.02
N LYS A 24 13.05 12.06 2.29
CA LYS A 24 12.92 12.18 0.83
C LYS A 24 13.21 10.86 0.11
N TRP A 25 12.56 10.67 -1.02
CA TRP A 25 12.91 9.61 -1.98
C TRP A 25 14.39 9.70 -2.39
N PRO A 26 15.11 8.57 -2.55
CA PRO A 26 14.67 7.18 -2.44
C PRO A 26 14.74 6.57 -1.03
N LYS A 27 15.20 7.33 -0.03
CA LYS A 27 15.46 6.77 1.31
C LYS A 27 14.19 6.42 2.07
N ASN A 28 13.08 7.13 1.82
CA ASN A 28 11.79 6.85 2.45
C ASN A 28 11.18 5.51 2.06
N ARG A 29 11.62 4.91 0.94
CA ARG A 29 11.26 3.54 0.58
C ARG A 29 11.50 2.57 1.73
N ASP A 30 12.65 2.69 2.38
CA ASP A 30 13.15 1.71 3.34
C ASP A 30 13.18 2.26 4.77
N VAL A 31 13.01 3.56 4.97
CA VAL A 31 13.16 4.19 6.29
C VAL A 31 12.18 5.33 6.48
N VAL A 32 11.43 5.31 7.59
CA VAL A 32 10.53 6.42 7.98
C VAL A 32 10.80 6.85 9.42
N TRP A 33 10.27 8.01 9.81
CA TRP A 33 10.33 8.48 11.18
C TRP A 33 9.35 7.71 12.06
N LYS A 34 9.83 7.23 13.22
CA LYS A 34 8.98 6.55 14.20
C LYS A 34 7.88 7.49 14.72
N ALA A 35 8.19 8.77 14.89
CA ALA A 35 7.25 9.79 15.36
C ALA A 35 6.06 10.05 14.41
N ASN A 36 6.19 9.68 13.13
CA ASN A 36 5.13 9.85 12.13
C ASN A 36 4.15 8.66 12.09
N ILE A 37 4.42 7.60 12.84
CA ILE A 37 3.59 6.39 12.87
C ILE A 37 2.76 6.39 14.16
N PRO A 38 1.44 6.62 14.11
CA PRO A 38 0.61 6.87 15.29
C PRO A 38 0.54 5.67 16.24
N HIS A 39 0.66 4.44 15.73
CA HIS A 39 0.62 3.23 16.56
C HIS A 39 1.72 2.23 16.21
N THR A 40 2.83 2.19 16.95
CA THR A 40 3.90 1.21 16.69
C THR A 40 3.60 -0.21 17.19
N HIS A 41 2.37 -0.49 17.63
CA HIS A 41 1.96 -1.83 18.12
C HIS A 41 2.21 -2.92 17.06
N LEU A 42 2.03 -2.58 15.77
CA LEU A 42 2.29 -3.47 14.64
C LEU A 42 3.76 -3.90 14.55
N ALA A 43 4.70 -3.03 14.93
CA ALA A 43 6.12 -3.36 14.99
C ALA A 43 6.42 -4.42 16.06
N LYS A 44 5.70 -4.35 17.18
CA LYS A 44 5.83 -5.31 18.29
C LYS A 44 5.13 -6.64 17.98
N GLU A 45 3.93 -6.60 17.40
CA GLU A 45 3.17 -7.82 17.07
C GLU A 45 3.70 -8.58 15.85
N LYS A 46 4.44 -7.91 14.96
CA LYS A 46 4.95 -8.49 13.71
C LYS A 46 6.48 -8.43 13.62
N SER A 47 7.18 -8.25 14.74
CA SER A 47 8.65 -8.28 14.83
C SER A 47 9.22 -9.56 14.23
N ASP A 48 8.57 -10.69 14.50
CA ASP A 48 9.03 -12.02 14.12
C ASP A 48 8.95 -12.26 12.60
N GLN A 49 8.21 -11.41 11.89
CA GLN A 49 7.98 -11.52 10.45
C GLN A 49 8.93 -10.61 9.65
N ASN A 50 9.82 -9.86 10.32
CA ASN A 50 10.77 -8.92 9.69
C ASN A 50 10.11 -7.89 8.75
N TRP A 51 8.86 -7.50 9.00
CA TRP A 51 8.18 -6.48 8.18
C TRP A 51 8.74 -5.08 8.43
N MET A 52 9.15 -4.84 9.67
CA MET A 52 9.71 -3.57 10.11
C MET A 52 10.66 -3.79 11.29
N VAL A 53 11.69 -2.96 11.38
CA VAL A 53 12.68 -2.99 12.45
C VAL A 53 12.78 -1.60 13.05
N GLU A 54 12.52 -1.48 14.35
CA GLU A 54 12.77 -0.23 15.07
C GLU A 54 14.28 0.02 15.20
N ALA A 55 14.72 1.22 14.82
CA ALA A 55 16.12 1.64 14.84
C ALA A 55 16.23 3.06 15.42
N GLY A 56 16.07 3.15 16.75
CA GLY A 56 16.00 4.43 17.47
C GLY A 56 14.79 5.25 17.04
N GLU A 57 15.02 6.46 16.53
CA GLU A 57 13.99 7.39 16.05
C GLU A 57 13.38 7.02 14.69
N LYS A 58 13.84 5.91 14.09
CA LYS A 58 13.45 5.50 12.73
C LYS A 58 12.89 4.08 12.74
N ILE A 59 12.04 3.81 11.77
CA ILE A 59 11.56 2.46 11.44
C ILE A 59 12.14 2.09 10.09
N LYS A 60 12.77 0.92 10.00
CA LYS A 60 13.34 0.36 8.77
C LYS A 60 12.42 -0.71 8.20
N PHE A 61 12.28 -0.73 6.88
CA PHE A 61 11.55 -1.74 6.12
C PHE A 61 12.56 -2.52 5.28
N PRO A 62 12.92 -3.76 5.65
CA PRO A 62 13.93 -4.54 4.94
C PRO A 62 13.42 -5.10 3.59
N GLY A 63 12.18 -4.79 3.19
CA GLY A 63 11.56 -5.26 1.95
C GLY A 63 11.07 -6.71 1.98
N GLY A 64 11.32 -7.43 3.06
CA GLY A 64 10.84 -8.79 3.29
C GLY A 64 9.47 -8.86 3.97
N GLY A 65 9.03 -10.08 4.21
CA GLY A 65 7.89 -10.37 5.05
C GLY A 65 7.28 -11.75 4.80
N THR A 66 6.05 -11.94 5.28
CA THR A 66 5.37 -13.25 5.29
C THR A 66 5.01 -13.71 3.89
N HIS A 67 4.89 -12.78 2.95
CA HIS A 67 4.67 -13.08 1.52
C HIS A 67 5.92 -12.81 0.67
N PHE A 68 6.94 -12.17 1.26
CA PHE A 68 8.17 -11.77 0.59
C PHE A 68 9.37 -12.38 1.34
N HIS A 69 9.37 -13.71 1.49
CA HIS A 69 10.40 -14.43 2.27
C HIS A 69 11.84 -14.15 1.81
N HIS A 70 12.01 -13.86 0.51
CA HIS A 70 13.29 -13.57 -0.11
C HIS A 70 13.43 -12.11 -0.58
N GLY A 71 12.51 -11.22 -0.17
CA GLY A 71 12.45 -9.82 -0.58
C GLY A 71 11.40 -9.54 -1.68
N ALA A 72 10.81 -8.35 -1.63
CA ALA A 72 9.83 -7.89 -2.62
C ALA A 72 10.43 -7.68 -4.02
N ASP A 73 11.71 -7.33 -4.10
CA ASP A 73 12.50 -7.21 -5.34
C ASP A 73 12.52 -8.53 -6.13
N LYS A 74 12.84 -9.64 -5.47
CA LYS A 74 12.87 -10.96 -6.10
C LYS A 74 11.47 -11.42 -6.49
N TYR A 75 10.47 -11.13 -5.66
CA TYR A 75 9.08 -11.42 -5.98
C TYR A 75 8.62 -10.69 -7.24
N ILE A 76 8.90 -9.39 -7.37
CA ILE A 76 8.60 -8.59 -8.55
C ILE A 76 9.34 -9.12 -9.79
N SER A 77 10.63 -9.46 -9.63
CA SER A 77 11.44 -10.03 -10.72
C SER A 77 10.88 -11.38 -11.20
N ASN A 78 10.39 -12.21 -10.29
CA ASN A 78 9.77 -13.49 -10.62
C ASN A 78 8.43 -13.29 -11.37
N ILE A 79 7.62 -12.30 -10.99
CA ILE A 79 6.40 -11.96 -11.75
C ILE A 79 6.77 -11.55 -13.17
N ALA A 80 7.74 -10.66 -13.33
CA ALA A 80 8.20 -10.22 -14.64
C ALA A 80 8.71 -11.40 -15.49
N ASN A 81 9.43 -12.34 -14.87
CA ASN A 81 9.87 -13.57 -15.53
C ASN A 81 8.70 -14.44 -15.99
N MET A 82 7.70 -14.69 -15.12
CA MET A 82 6.52 -15.49 -15.44
C MET A 82 5.71 -14.88 -16.60
N LEU A 83 5.68 -13.55 -16.70
CA LEU A 83 5.02 -12.82 -17.78
C LEU A 83 5.89 -12.69 -19.04
N ASN A 84 7.09 -13.29 -19.05
CA ASN A 84 8.10 -13.20 -20.12
C ASN A 84 8.49 -11.76 -20.46
N PHE A 85 8.53 -10.88 -19.47
CA PHE A 85 9.02 -9.52 -19.66
C PHE A 85 10.53 -9.50 -19.76
N LYS A 86 11.04 -8.62 -20.61
CA LYS A 86 12.46 -8.48 -20.89
C LYS A 86 13.24 -8.13 -19.63
N ASP A 87 14.43 -8.74 -19.49
CA ASP A 87 15.38 -8.52 -18.39
C ASP A 87 14.79 -8.72 -16.98
N ASN A 88 13.67 -9.45 -16.86
CA ASN A 88 12.88 -9.58 -15.63
C ASN A 88 12.47 -8.22 -15.03
N ASN A 89 12.30 -7.19 -15.87
CA ASN A 89 11.85 -5.87 -15.45
C ASN A 89 10.34 -5.75 -15.58
N ILE A 90 9.66 -5.53 -14.46
CA ILE A 90 8.20 -5.42 -14.39
C ILE A 90 7.64 -4.26 -15.22
N ASN A 91 8.42 -3.21 -15.47
CA ASN A 91 8.00 -2.05 -16.25
C ASN A 91 7.71 -2.38 -17.72
N ASN A 92 8.30 -3.47 -18.22
CA ASN A 92 8.10 -3.98 -19.56
C ASN A 92 8.19 -2.89 -20.64
N GLU A 93 9.35 -2.22 -20.73
CA GLU A 93 9.61 -1.14 -21.67
C GLU A 93 8.61 0.03 -21.59
N GLY A 94 8.02 0.25 -20.41
CA GLY A 94 7.07 1.33 -20.14
C GLY A 94 5.60 0.95 -20.39
N MET A 95 5.30 -0.30 -20.74
CA MET A 95 3.91 -0.76 -20.90
C MET A 95 3.17 -0.90 -19.58
N LEU A 96 3.89 -1.16 -18.48
CA LEU A 96 3.33 -1.25 -17.13
C LEU A 96 3.88 -0.09 -16.29
N ARG A 97 3.02 0.83 -15.89
CA ARG A 97 3.39 2.06 -15.16
C ARG A 97 2.62 2.25 -13.86
N THR A 98 1.45 1.64 -13.75
CA THR A 98 0.47 1.83 -12.69
C THR A 98 -0.08 0.49 -12.22
N VAL A 99 -0.08 0.31 -10.90
CA VAL A 99 -0.52 -0.94 -10.26
C VAL A 99 -1.53 -0.65 -9.16
N LEU A 100 -2.62 -1.41 -9.10
CA LEU A 100 -3.49 -1.43 -7.93
C LEU A 100 -2.99 -2.51 -6.95
N ASP A 101 -2.51 -2.11 -5.77
CA ASP A 101 -1.99 -3.03 -4.74
C ASP A 101 -2.99 -3.17 -3.59
N VAL A 102 -3.77 -4.25 -3.61
CA VAL A 102 -4.84 -4.50 -2.65
C VAL A 102 -4.33 -5.30 -1.45
N GLY A 103 -4.53 -4.77 -0.25
CA GLY A 103 -4.02 -5.38 0.98
C GLY A 103 -2.50 -5.19 1.10
N CYS A 104 -2.03 -3.96 0.86
CA CYS A 104 -0.62 -3.60 0.75
C CYS A 104 0.22 -3.83 2.03
N GLY A 105 -0.42 -3.99 3.20
CA GLY A 105 0.28 -4.16 4.48
C GLY A 105 1.15 -2.95 4.81
N VAL A 106 2.47 -3.15 4.86
CA VAL A 106 3.44 -2.06 5.05
C VAL A 106 3.84 -1.36 3.75
N ALA A 107 3.26 -1.74 2.61
CA ALA A 107 3.53 -1.23 1.26
C ALA A 107 4.91 -1.59 0.67
N SER A 108 5.46 -2.76 1.03
CA SER A 108 6.75 -3.21 0.47
C SER A 108 6.70 -3.47 -1.03
N PHE A 109 5.62 -4.07 -1.54
CA PHE A 109 5.47 -4.30 -2.98
C PHE A 109 5.49 -2.98 -3.77
N GLY A 110 4.61 -2.04 -3.41
CA GLY A 110 4.58 -0.71 -4.01
C GLY A 110 5.89 0.07 -3.91
N GLY A 111 6.59 -0.02 -2.77
CA GLY A 111 7.87 0.65 -2.59
C GLY A 111 8.97 0.14 -3.52
N TYR A 112 9.01 -1.16 -3.78
CA TYR A 112 10.02 -1.75 -4.67
C TYR A 112 9.69 -1.55 -6.15
N LEU A 113 8.41 -1.48 -6.52
CA LEU A 113 7.97 -1.15 -7.89
C LEU A 113 8.49 0.21 -8.38
N LEU A 114 8.62 1.19 -7.48
CA LEU A 114 9.18 2.51 -7.82
C LEU A 114 10.61 2.42 -8.36
N SER A 115 11.39 1.39 -7.97
CA SER A 115 12.74 1.16 -8.50
C SER A 115 12.72 0.73 -9.97
N SER A 116 11.58 0.27 -10.47
CA SER A 116 11.31 -0.06 -11.87
C SER A 116 10.49 1.02 -12.59
N ASN A 117 10.37 2.24 -12.05
CA ASN A 117 9.50 3.29 -12.60
C ASN A 117 8.01 2.90 -12.70
N VAL A 118 7.54 2.08 -11.78
CA VAL A 118 6.13 1.69 -11.65
C VAL A 118 5.56 2.24 -10.36
N ILE A 119 4.42 2.93 -10.45
CA ILE A 119 3.73 3.51 -9.29
C ILE A 119 2.61 2.57 -8.87
N ALA A 120 2.56 2.23 -7.57
CA ALA A 120 1.45 1.50 -7.00
C ALA A 120 0.48 2.45 -6.29
N MET A 121 -0.81 2.21 -6.48
CA MET A 121 -1.88 2.72 -5.63
C MET A 121 -2.24 1.64 -4.60
N SER A 122 -1.85 1.86 -3.36
CA SER A 122 -2.11 0.94 -2.26
C SER A 122 -3.52 1.10 -1.71
N LEU A 123 -4.27 0.01 -1.63
CA LEU A 123 -5.63 -0.03 -1.10
C LEU A 123 -5.65 -0.89 0.17
N ALA A 124 -6.08 -0.30 1.30
CA ALA A 124 -6.23 -1.02 2.55
C ALA A 124 -7.49 -0.61 3.31
N PRO A 125 -8.12 -1.54 4.07
CA PRO A 125 -9.23 -1.23 4.96
C PRO A 125 -8.78 -0.33 6.12
N ASN A 126 -9.76 0.32 6.76
CA ASN A 126 -9.55 0.88 8.09
C ASN A 126 -9.62 -0.26 9.11
N ASP A 127 -8.52 -0.95 9.33
CA ASP A 127 -8.43 -2.02 10.30
C ASP A 127 -8.00 -1.51 11.68
N VAL A 128 -8.08 -2.37 12.68
CA VAL A 128 -7.70 -2.09 14.08
C VAL A 128 -6.22 -1.71 14.21
N LEU A 129 -5.43 -2.01 13.19
CA LEU A 129 -4.00 -1.79 13.10
C LEU A 129 -3.62 -0.42 12.50
N GLN A 130 -4.60 0.35 11.98
CA GLN A 130 -4.64 1.79 11.60
C GLN A 130 -3.39 2.45 10.98
N ASN A 131 -2.39 1.69 10.53
CA ASN A 131 -1.14 2.27 10.03
C ASN A 131 -0.83 1.89 8.58
N GLN A 132 -1.58 0.99 7.93
CA GLN A 132 -1.22 0.53 6.58
C GLN A 132 -1.14 1.69 5.57
N ILE A 133 -2.15 2.57 5.59
CA ILE A 133 -2.16 3.79 4.77
C ILE A 133 -1.06 4.75 5.20
N GLN A 134 -0.86 4.98 6.51
CA GLN A 134 0.20 5.87 6.99
C GLN A 134 1.60 5.38 6.58
N PHE A 135 1.87 4.08 6.69
CA PHE A 135 3.14 3.49 6.25
C PHE A 135 3.36 3.72 4.76
N ALA A 136 2.35 3.48 3.93
CA ALA A 136 2.45 3.73 2.50
C ALA A 136 2.78 5.21 2.22
N LEU A 137 2.04 6.14 2.84
CA LEU A 137 2.22 7.58 2.64
C LEU A 137 3.60 8.07 3.11
N GLU A 138 4.05 7.67 4.31
CA GLU A 138 5.39 8.02 4.82
C GLU A 138 6.51 7.46 3.93
N ARG A 139 6.28 6.32 3.29
CA ARG A 139 7.19 5.70 2.32
C ARG A 139 7.09 6.32 0.91
N GLY A 140 6.21 7.30 0.72
CA GLY A 140 6.01 8.01 -0.56
C GLY A 140 5.18 7.24 -1.58
N ILE A 141 4.38 6.28 -1.14
CA ILE A 141 3.53 5.43 -2.00
C ILE A 141 2.09 5.95 -1.91
N PRO A 142 1.45 6.26 -3.05
CA PRO A 142 0.03 6.63 -3.08
C PRO A 142 -0.82 5.56 -2.41
N ALA A 143 -1.73 5.97 -1.52
CA ALA A 143 -2.58 5.05 -0.80
C ALA A 143 -3.99 5.61 -0.59
N TYR A 144 -4.97 4.71 -0.57
CA TYR A 144 -6.38 5.01 -0.41
C TYR A 144 -7.04 4.07 0.60
N LEU A 145 -7.85 4.63 1.48
CA LEU A 145 -8.61 3.88 2.46
C LEU A 145 -9.88 3.30 1.82
N GLY A 146 -9.96 1.98 1.71
CA GLY A 146 -11.13 1.35 1.12
C GLY A 146 -11.13 -0.17 1.20
N VAL A 147 -12.32 -0.75 1.05
CA VAL A 147 -12.53 -2.21 1.03
C VAL A 147 -13.24 -2.58 -0.25
N LEU A 148 -12.60 -3.41 -1.08
CA LEU A 148 -13.23 -3.96 -2.27
C LEU A 148 -14.53 -4.68 -1.89
N GLY A 149 -15.58 -4.44 -2.67
CA GLY A 149 -16.91 -5.01 -2.45
C GLY A 149 -17.81 -4.27 -1.45
N THR A 150 -17.29 -3.31 -0.68
CA THR A 150 -18.17 -2.45 0.14
C THR A 150 -18.68 -1.24 -0.63
N LYS A 151 -17.79 -0.62 -1.41
CA LYS A 151 -18.08 0.53 -2.25
C LYS A 151 -17.31 0.38 -3.56
N ARG A 152 -17.86 0.95 -4.63
CA ARG A 152 -17.17 1.10 -5.90
C ARG A 152 -16.00 2.07 -5.72
N LEU A 153 -14.79 1.72 -6.17
CA LEU A 153 -13.66 2.64 -6.10
C LEU A 153 -13.84 3.79 -7.11
N PRO A 154 -13.42 5.01 -6.78
CA PRO A 154 -13.60 6.20 -7.62
C PRO A 154 -12.59 6.28 -8.79
N TYR A 155 -12.05 5.16 -9.24
CA TYR A 155 -11.10 5.14 -10.36
C TYR A 155 -11.85 5.02 -11.69
N PRO A 156 -11.50 5.84 -12.70
CA PRO A 156 -11.95 5.65 -14.09
C PRO A 156 -11.58 4.28 -14.65
N SER A 157 -12.16 3.92 -15.78
CA SER A 157 -11.73 2.72 -16.49
C SER A 157 -10.28 2.86 -16.99
N ARG A 158 -9.52 1.76 -17.05
CA ARG A 158 -8.09 1.74 -17.46
C ARG A 158 -7.16 2.60 -16.59
N SER A 159 -7.42 2.65 -15.29
CA SER A 159 -6.57 3.41 -14.35
C SER A 159 -5.31 2.65 -13.94
N PHE A 160 -5.29 1.32 -14.09
CA PHE A 160 -4.17 0.46 -13.68
C PHE A 160 -3.85 -0.53 -14.80
N GLU A 161 -2.58 -0.86 -15.02
CA GLU A 161 -2.21 -1.90 -16.01
C GLU A 161 -2.04 -3.29 -15.35
N LEU A 162 -1.93 -3.34 -14.02
CA LEU A 162 -1.86 -4.57 -13.25
C LEU A 162 -2.56 -4.40 -11.90
N ALA A 163 -3.22 -5.46 -11.44
CA ALA A 163 -3.72 -5.55 -10.09
C ALA A 163 -2.98 -6.65 -9.33
N HIS A 164 -2.57 -6.33 -8.12
CA HIS A 164 -1.83 -7.21 -7.24
C HIS A 164 -2.56 -7.37 -5.91
N CYS A 165 -2.61 -8.62 -5.43
CA CYS A 165 -3.06 -8.94 -4.09
C CYS A 165 -2.26 -10.17 -3.64
N SER A 166 -1.36 -9.99 -2.68
CA SER A 166 -0.61 -11.12 -2.11
C SER A 166 -1.47 -11.92 -1.11
N ARG A 167 -2.29 -11.21 -0.31
CA ARG A 167 -3.26 -11.82 0.63
C ARG A 167 -4.33 -10.83 1.08
N CYS A 168 -5.27 -10.54 0.19
CA CYS A 168 -6.37 -9.59 0.45
C CYS A 168 -7.59 -10.23 1.12
N ARG A 169 -7.65 -11.57 1.25
CA ARG A 169 -8.82 -12.32 1.77
C ARG A 169 -10.13 -11.93 1.08
N ILE A 170 -10.05 -11.55 -0.19
CA ILE A 170 -11.18 -11.22 -1.03
C ILE A 170 -11.65 -12.49 -1.71
N ASP A 171 -12.94 -12.78 -1.59
CA ASP A 171 -13.57 -13.80 -2.39
C ASP A 171 -14.02 -13.17 -3.72
N TRP A 172 -13.23 -13.41 -4.76
CA TRP A 172 -13.43 -12.82 -6.08
C TRP A 172 -14.68 -13.35 -6.80
N LEU A 173 -15.19 -14.52 -6.39
CA LEU A 173 -16.36 -15.15 -7.00
C LEU A 173 -17.67 -14.73 -6.32
N GLN A 174 -17.61 -14.07 -5.15
CA GLN A 174 -18.79 -13.57 -4.48
C GLN A 174 -19.54 -12.52 -5.32
N ARG A 175 -20.86 -12.44 -5.08
CA ARG A 175 -21.77 -11.49 -5.74
C ARG A 175 -21.68 -11.58 -7.27
N ASP A 176 -21.80 -12.80 -7.78
CA ASP A 176 -21.81 -13.10 -9.22
C ASP A 176 -20.58 -12.59 -9.97
N GLY A 177 -19.42 -12.56 -9.30
CA GLY A 177 -18.15 -12.12 -9.90
C GLY A 177 -18.02 -10.62 -10.12
N ILE A 178 -18.87 -9.79 -9.50
CA ILE A 178 -18.85 -8.32 -9.67
C ILE A 178 -17.48 -7.69 -9.37
N LEU A 179 -16.69 -8.29 -8.47
CA LEU A 179 -15.35 -7.80 -8.15
C LEU A 179 -14.37 -8.01 -9.28
N LEU A 180 -14.49 -9.10 -10.03
CA LEU A 180 -13.72 -9.34 -11.24
C LEU A 180 -14.13 -8.37 -12.35
N LEU A 181 -15.42 -8.02 -12.44
CA LEU A 181 -15.90 -7.02 -13.39
C LEU A 181 -15.39 -5.60 -13.06
N GLU A 182 -15.35 -5.21 -11.78
CA GLU A 182 -14.75 -3.93 -11.40
C GLU A 182 -13.23 -3.92 -11.60
N LEU A 183 -12.55 -5.05 -11.37
CA LEU A 183 -11.13 -5.19 -11.67
C LEU A 183 -10.86 -5.05 -13.17
N ASP A 184 -11.65 -5.74 -13.99
CA ASP A 184 -11.60 -5.66 -15.45
C ASP A 184 -11.82 -4.21 -15.90
N ARG A 185 -12.86 -3.55 -15.40
CA ARG A 185 -13.12 -2.13 -15.68
C ARG A 185 -11.89 -1.24 -15.41
N TRP A 186 -11.15 -1.48 -14.33
CA TRP A 186 -9.95 -0.70 -14.01
C TRP A 186 -8.72 -1.08 -14.85
N SER A 187 -8.62 -2.33 -15.27
CA SER A 187 -7.39 -2.92 -15.82
C SER A 187 -7.39 -3.05 -17.34
N LEU A 188 -8.57 -3.31 -17.91
CA LEU A 188 -8.81 -3.51 -19.32
C LEU A 188 -9.93 -2.57 -19.75
N GLY A 189 -9.64 -1.77 -20.77
CA GLY A 189 -10.67 -1.04 -21.48
C GLY A 189 -10.97 -1.82 -22.73
N ALA A 190 -11.85 -2.80 -22.61
CA ALA A 190 -12.48 -3.43 -23.75
C ALA A 190 -13.99 -3.37 -23.52
N CYS A 191 -14.64 -2.45 -24.24
CA CYS A 191 -15.96 -2.72 -24.78
C CYS A 191 -15.82 -3.77 -25.89
#